data_AF-A0A959K3U7-F1
#
_entry.id   AF-A0A959K3U7-F1
#
_cell.length_a   1.000
_cell.length_b   1.000
_cell.length_c   1.000
_cell.angle_alpha   90.00
_cell.angle_beta   90.00
_cell.angle_gamma   90.00
#
_symmetry.space_group_name_H-M   'P 1'
#
loop_
_entity.id
_entity.type
_entity.pdbx_description
1 polymer ?
#
loop_
_entity_poly.entity_id
_entity_poly.type
_entity_poly.pdbx_seq_one_letter_code
_entity_poly.pdbx_strand_id
1 'polypeptide(L)'
;MEKKLCPSAPFKEGNKIFALFDDQQFKFTDHLEMIDGELTREVMEAEDRAMYRTTMPCVTKGCGNWDGQKCTVPDQMRYYLSPLTDIEDFRNCPIQKGCRWYAQEGESACRICPLIKTRVFEPGASVSQG
;
A
#
# COMPACT_ATOMS: atom_id res chain seq x y z
N MET A 1 21.42 -4.74 -8.24
CA MET A 1 20.56 -3.71 -7.60
C MET A 1 19.37 -4.43 -7.02
N GLU A 2 19.16 -4.34 -5.71
CA GLU A 2 18.07 -5.04 -5.03
C GLU A 2 16.71 -4.54 -5.55
N LYS A 3 15.79 -5.48 -5.84
CA LYS A 3 14.47 -5.16 -6.39
C LYS A 3 13.65 -4.47 -5.30
N LYS A 4 13.30 -3.20 -5.49
CA LYS A 4 12.50 -2.43 -4.55
C LYS A 4 11.10 -3.03 -4.39
N LEU A 5 10.48 -2.81 -3.23
CA LEU A 5 9.14 -3.22 -2.88
C LEU A 5 8.12 -2.12 -3.21
N CYS A 6 6.98 -2.50 -3.80
CA CYS A 6 5.84 -1.63 -4.02
C CYS A 6 4.98 -1.59 -2.74
N PRO A 7 4.78 -0.43 -2.09
CA PRO A 7 3.97 -0.33 -0.88
C PRO A 7 2.45 -0.26 -1.15
N SER A 8 2.04 -0.36 -2.43
CA SER A 8 0.65 -0.24 -2.87
C SER A 8 0.27 -1.44 -3.72
N ALA A 9 0.72 -2.62 -3.32
CA ALA A 9 0.33 -3.85 -3.99
C ALA A 9 -1.18 -4.10 -3.78
N PRO A 10 -1.82 -4.90 -4.65
CA PRO A 10 -3.18 -5.37 -4.39
C PRO A 10 -3.19 -6.39 -3.24
N PHE A 11 -4.32 -6.51 -2.54
CA PHE A 11 -4.56 -7.64 -1.66
C PHE A 11 -4.77 -8.90 -2.52
N LYS A 12 -3.78 -9.79 -2.52
CA LYS A 12 -3.76 -10.99 -3.37
C LYS A 12 -2.85 -12.03 -2.76
N GLU A 13 -3.23 -13.30 -2.86
CA GLU A 13 -2.41 -14.44 -2.45
C GLU A 13 -0.96 -14.34 -2.97
N GLY A 14 0.00 -14.61 -2.09
CA GLY A 14 1.44 -14.52 -2.34
C GLY A 14 2.04 -13.12 -2.16
N ASN A 15 1.23 -12.06 -2.13
CA ASN A 15 1.68 -10.75 -1.64
C ASN A 15 1.81 -10.79 -0.12
N LYS A 16 2.45 -9.75 0.45
CA LYS A 16 2.66 -9.67 1.90
C LYS A 16 2.00 -8.46 2.51
N ILE A 17 1.46 -8.59 3.72
CA ILE A 17 0.95 -7.49 4.52
C ILE A 17 2.12 -6.85 5.28
N PHE A 18 2.12 -5.52 5.37
CA PHE A 18 3.11 -4.78 6.16
C PHE A 18 2.49 -3.76 7.11
N ALA A 19 1.19 -3.48 6.97
CA ALA A 19 0.41 -2.63 7.86
C ALA A 19 -1.09 -2.89 7.64
N LEU A 20 -1.91 -2.44 8.57
CA LEU A 20 -3.37 -2.49 8.49
C LEU A 20 -4.01 -1.26 9.14
N PHE A 21 -5.27 -1.01 8.78
CA PHE A 21 -6.17 -0.09 9.47
C PHE A 21 -7.07 -0.91 10.40
N ASP A 22 -6.90 -0.73 11.71
CA ASP A 22 -7.63 -1.42 12.78
C ASP A 22 -8.33 -0.36 13.64
N ASP A 23 -9.66 -0.42 13.78
CA ASP A 23 -10.46 0.56 14.54
C ASP A 23 -10.10 2.03 14.24
N GLN A 24 -9.98 2.38 12.96
CA GLN A 24 -9.56 3.71 12.45
C GLN A 24 -8.11 4.10 12.73
N GLN A 25 -7.31 3.23 13.35
CA GLN A 25 -5.89 3.43 13.58
C GLN A 25 -5.04 2.70 12.55
N PHE A 26 -4.00 3.37 12.08
CA PHE A 26 -3.00 2.73 11.23
C PHE A 26 -1.94 2.03 12.10
N LYS A 27 -1.65 0.76 11.80
CA LYS A 27 -0.65 -0.04 12.53
C LYS A 27 0.26 -0.78 11.57
N PHE A 28 1.57 -0.72 11.81
CA PHE A 28 2.52 -1.60 11.12
C PHE A 28 2.49 -3.00 11.72
N THR A 29 2.77 -4.01 10.90
CA THR A 29 3.04 -5.36 11.39
C THR A 29 4.50 -5.48 11.81
N ASP A 30 4.79 -6.34 12.80
CA ASP A 30 6.16 -6.58 13.25
C ASP A 30 7.02 -7.25 12.15
N HIS A 31 6.38 -8.04 11.29
CA HIS A 31 7.00 -8.75 10.19
C HIS A 31 6.07 -8.82 8.98
N LEU A 32 6.61 -9.19 7.81
CA LEU A 32 5.82 -9.33 6.60
C LEU A 32 5.06 -10.65 6.62
N GLU A 33 3.74 -10.57 6.75
CA GLU A 33 2.84 -11.72 6.75
C GLU A 33 2.41 -12.05 5.33
N MET A 34 2.47 -13.31 4.93
CA MET A 34 2.04 -13.72 3.58
C MET A 34 0.52 -13.83 3.53
N ILE A 35 -0.09 -13.29 2.48
CA ILE A 35 -1.50 -13.55 2.19
C ILE A 35 -1.59 -14.95 1.59
N ASP A 36 -2.23 -15.86 2.30
CA ASP A 36 -2.51 -17.21 1.85
C ASP A 36 -3.98 -17.36 1.38
N GLY A 37 -4.31 -18.57 0.95
CA GLY A 37 -5.65 -18.90 0.49
C GLY A 37 -6.70 -18.95 1.60
N GLU A 38 -6.31 -19.08 2.88
CA GLU A 38 -7.24 -19.04 4.01
C GLU A 38 -7.67 -17.60 4.26
N LEU A 39 -6.70 -16.70 4.44
CA LEU A 39 -6.95 -15.27 4.63
C LEU A 39 -7.70 -14.66 3.44
N THR A 40 -7.41 -15.11 2.21
CA THR A 40 -8.14 -14.65 1.02
C THR A 40 -9.62 -15.05 1.05
N ARG A 41 -9.97 -16.19 1.67
CA ARG A 41 -11.37 -16.62 1.83
C ARG A 41 -12.07 -15.92 2.99
N GLU A 42 -11.33 -15.54 4.02
CA GLU A 42 -11.87 -14.78 5.15
C GLU A 42 -12.16 -13.32 4.77
N VAL A 43 -11.26 -12.68 4.01
CA VAL A 43 -11.37 -11.27 3.60
C VAL A 43 -12.00 -11.17 2.20
N MET A 44 -13.30 -11.43 2.13
CA MET A 44 -14.03 -11.48 0.87
C MET A 44 -14.25 -10.10 0.24
N GLU A 45 -14.71 -9.13 1.04
CA GLU A 45 -15.17 -7.83 0.53
C GLU A 45 -14.02 -6.90 0.17
N ALA A 46 -14.21 -6.10 -0.88
CA ALA A 46 -13.17 -5.19 -1.38
C ALA A 46 -12.82 -4.10 -0.35
N GLU A 47 -13.80 -3.67 0.44
CA GLU A 47 -13.66 -2.72 1.53
C GLU A 47 -12.73 -3.25 2.62
N ASP A 48 -12.90 -4.52 3.01
CA ASP A 48 -12.09 -5.17 4.03
C ASP A 48 -10.66 -5.40 3.53
N ARG A 49 -10.51 -5.83 2.27
CA ARG A 49 -9.19 -5.93 1.62
C ARG A 49 -8.43 -4.60 1.63
N ALA A 50 -9.15 -3.49 1.45
CA ALA A 50 -8.57 -2.14 1.44
C ALA A 50 -8.10 -1.65 2.83
N MET A 51 -8.44 -2.38 3.90
CA MET A 51 -7.91 -2.13 5.25
C MET A 51 -6.48 -2.65 5.42
N TYR A 52 -5.99 -3.49 4.51
CA TYR A 52 -4.61 -3.97 4.54
C TYR A 52 -3.71 -3.16 3.61
N ARG A 53 -2.50 -2.85 4.07
CA ARG A 53 -1.42 -2.37 3.23
C ARG A 53 -0.53 -3.54 2.85
N THR A 54 -0.47 -3.81 1.56
CA THR A 54 0.24 -4.97 1.03
C THR A 54 1.40 -4.55 0.14
N THR A 55 2.37 -5.45 0.04
CA THR A 55 3.61 -5.26 -0.69
C THR A 55 3.92 -6.42 -1.62
N MET A 56 4.58 -6.08 -2.72
CA MET A 56 5.09 -7.01 -3.73
C MET A 56 6.35 -6.44 -4.36
N PRO A 57 7.17 -7.23 -5.07
CA PRO A 57 8.26 -6.67 -5.87
C PRO A 57 7.74 -5.60 -6.84
N CYS A 58 8.36 -4.42 -6.84
CA CYS A 58 8.01 -3.33 -7.75
C CYS A 58 8.31 -3.77 -9.19
N VAL A 59 7.28 -3.86 -10.02
CA VAL A 59 7.38 -4.41 -11.38
C VAL A 59 7.85 -3.39 -12.41
N THR A 60 7.63 -2.09 -12.16
CA THR A 60 7.88 -0.92 -13.03
C THR A 60 7.25 -1.03 -14.44
N LYS A 61 7.61 -2.05 -15.21
CA LYS A 61 6.99 -2.42 -16.48
C LYS A 61 5.57 -2.93 -16.29
N GLY A 62 4.62 -2.38 -17.05
CA GLY A 62 3.20 -2.74 -16.98
C GLY A 62 2.47 -2.20 -15.75
N CYS A 63 3.13 -1.38 -14.92
CA CYS A 63 2.49 -0.71 -13.80
C CYS A 63 1.86 0.61 -14.28
N GLY A 64 0.54 0.77 -14.11
CA GLY A 64 -0.15 2.01 -14.49
C GLY A 64 0.28 3.25 -13.69
N ASN A 65 0.93 3.06 -12.54
CA ASN A 65 1.45 4.13 -11.69
C ASN A 65 2.92 4.48 -11.98
N TRP A 66 3.53 3.89 -13.02
CA TRP A 66 4.91 4.14 -13.39
C TRP A 66 4.97 5.02 -14.64
N ASP A 67 5.63 6.17 -14.55
CA ASP A 67 5.73 7.13 -15.67
C ASP A 67 6.90 6.86 -16.63
N GLY A 68 7.66 5.78 -16.38
CA GLY A 68 8.89 5.46 -17.10
C GLY A 68 10.14 5.65 -16.24
N GLN A 69 10.09 6.52 -15.23
CA GLN A 69 11.24 6.86 -14.39
C GLN A 69 10.97 6.61 -12.90
N LYS A 70 9.75 6.90 -12.44
CA LYS A 70 9.34 6.76 -11.03
C LYS A 70 7.88 6.34 -10.90
N CYS A 71 7.53 5.90 -9.70
CA CYS A 71 6.13 5.76 -9.30
C CYS A 71 5.55 7.14 -9.01
N THR A 72 4.42 7.47 -9.62
CA THR A 72 3.77 8.79 -9.53
C THR A 72 2.83 8.96 -8.34
N VAL A 73 2.46 7.86 -7.66
CA VAL A 73 1.49 7.90 -6.55
C VAL A 73 1.90 8.85 -5.42
N PRO A 74 3.17 8.85 -4.94
CA PRO A 74 3.56 9.78 -3.88
C PRO A 74 3.39 11.24 -4.29
N ASP A 75 3.80 11.61 -5.51
CA ASP A 75 3.63 12.96 -6.04
C ASP A 75 2.14 13.36 -6.13
N GLN A 76 1.32 12.49 -6.72
CA GLN A 76 -0.10 12.74 -6.93
C GLN A 76 -0.84 12.90 -5.60
N MET A 77 -0.56 12.03 -4.64
CA MET A 77 -1.27 12.01 -3.35
C MET A 77 -0.79 13.12 -2.41
N ARG A 78 0.48 13.55 -2.52
CA ARG A 78 1.02 14.66 -1.73
C ARG A 78 0.21 15.94 -1.90
N TYR A 79 -0.23 16.25 -3.12
CA TYR A 79 -1.08 17.42 -3.39
C TYR A 79 -2.36 17.42 -2.55
N TYR A 80 -3.01 16.25 -2.41
CA TYR A 80 -4.28 16.12 -1.68
C TYR A 80 -4.09 15.96 -0.16
N LEU A 81 -2.97 15.34 0.26
CA LEU A 81 -2.76 14.92 1.65
C LEU A 81 -1.85 15.85 2.45
N SER A 82 -1.16 16.81 1.82
CA SER A 82 -0.24 17.73 2.51
C SER A 82 -0.83 18.44 3.73
N PRO A 83 -2.13 18.80 3.80
CA PRO A 83 -2.71 19.39 5.01
C PRO A 83 -2.87 18.41 6.19
N LEU A 84 -2.74 17.10 5.95
CA LEU A 84 -3.00 16.02 6.91
C LEU A 84 -1.71 15.33 7.41
N THR A 85 -0.52 15.83 7.02
CA THR A 85 0.75 15.16 7.26
C THR A 85 1.34 15.44 8.64
N ASP A 86 0.80 14.78 9.68
CA ASP A 86 1.43 14.72 11.01
C ASP A 86 1.63 13.27 11.51
N ILE A 87 1.65 12.30 10.59
CA ILE A 87 1.91 10.91 10.94
C ILE A 87 3.42 10.73 11.10
N GLU A 88 3.88 10.60 12.34
CA GLU A 88 5.29 10.32 12.67
C GLU A 88 5.60 8.82 12.79
N ASP A 89 4.57 7.98 12.95
CA ASP A 89 4.71 6.55 13.21
C ASP A 89 5.32 5.74 12.05
N PHE A 90 5.55 6.35 10.89
CA PHE A 90 6.14 5.68 9.72
C PHE A 90 7.52 5.05 9.96
N ARG A 91 8.21 5.44 11.04
CA ARG A 91 9.55 4.94 11.40
C ARG A 91 9.59 3.43 11.66
N ASN A 92 8.46 2.83 12.01
CA ASN A 92 8.35 1.38 12.25
C ASN A 92 8.00 0.57 10.99
N CYS A 93 7.97 1.20 9.81
CA CYS A 93 7.59 0.53 8.57
C CYS A 93 8.57 -0.61 8.20
N PRO A 94 8.14 -1.88 8.18
CA PRO A 94 9.05 -3.03 8.01
C PRO A 94 9.62 -3.11 6.58
N ILE A 95 9.03 -2.39 5.61
CA ILE A 95 9.53 -2.32 4.24
C ILE A 95 10.37 -1.07 3.94
N GLN A 96 10.57 -0.14 4.89
CA GLN A 96 11.13 1.19 4.60
C GLN A 96 12.45 1.13 3.80
N LYS A 97 13.41 0.29 4.22
CA LYS A 97 14.72 0.12 3.55
C LYS A 97 14.60 -0.39 2.10
N GLY A 98 13.61 -1.25 1.84
CA GLY A 98 13.32 -1.83 0.53
C GLY A 98 12.28 -1.06 -0.30
N CYS A 99 11.59 -0.07 0.28
CA CYS A 99 10.40 0.55 -0.30
C CYS A 99 10.74 1.45 -1.51
N ARG A 100 9.95 1.33 -2.57
CA ARG A 100 10.05 2.18 -3.78
C ARG A 100 9.79 3.64 -3.47
N TRP A 101 8.72 3.96 -2.73
CA TRP A 101 8.33 5.34 -2.44
C TRP A 101 9.36 6.04 -1.55
N TYR A 102 9.85 5.36 -0.52
CA TYR A 102 10.92 5.88 0.33
C TYR A 102 12.22 6.10 -0.46
N ALA A 103 12.59 5.16 -1.34
CA ALA A 103 13.79 5.31 -2.17
C ALA A 103 13.70 6.49 -3.16
N GLN A 104 12.50 6.91 -3.55
CA GLN A 104 12.30 8.05 -4.45
C GLN A 104 12.27 9.39 -3.72
N GLU A 105 11.56 9.47 -2.59
CA GLU A 105 11.16 10.75 -1.98
C GLU A 105 11.40 10.81 -0.47
N GLY A 106 12.01 9.77 0.11
CA GLY A 106 12.36 9.69 1.52
C GLY A 106 11.15 9.75 2.44
N GLU A 107 11.34 10.38 3.60
CA GLU A 107 10.30 10.53 4.63
C GLU A 107 9.04 11.23 4.12
N SER A 108 9.19 12.11 3.13
CA SER A 108 8.08 12.88 2.59
C SER A 108 7.00 11.97 1.99
N ALA A 109 7.39 10.82 1.40
CA ALA A 109 6.43 9.81 0.94
C ALA A 109 5.91 8.93 2.08
N CYS A 110 6.74 8.69 3.11
CA CYS A 110 6.34 7.92 4.28
C CYS A 110 5.26 8.63 5.11
N ARG A 111 5.24 9.96 5.19
CA ARG A 111 4.22 10.72 5.94
C ARG A 111 2.80 10.59 5.36
N ILE A 112 2.68 10.41 4.04
CA ILE A 112 1.39 10.24 3.36
C ILE A 112 1.01 8.77 3.15
N CYS A 113 2.00 7.86 3.17
CA CYS A 113 1.79 6.44 2.88
C CYS A 113 0.71 5.78 3.76
N PRO A 114 0.64 6.05 5.07
CA PRO A 114 -0.42 5.54 5.95
C PRO A 114 -1.84 6.03 5.62
N LEU A 115 -2.00 7.08 4.82
CA LEU A 115 -3.31 7.62 4.44
C LEU A 115 -3.84 7.03 3.12
N ILE A 116 -3.05 6.20 2.44
CA ILE A 116 -3.37 5.67 1.12
C ILE A 116 -3.93 4.25 1.24
N LYS A 117 -5.16 4.03 0.77
CA LYS A 117 -5.75 2.70 0.60
C LYS A 117 -5.63 2.23 -0.85
N THR A 118 -5.25 0.97 -1.05
CA THR A 118 -5.22 0.35 -2.38
C THR A 118 -6.52 -0.41 -2.58
N ARG A 119 -7.29 -0.06 -3.61
CA ARG A 119 -8.44 -0.84 -4.07
C ARG A 119 -8.15 -1.43 -5.43
N VAL A 120 -8.59 -2.66 -5.64
CA VAL A 120 -8.62 -3.27 -6.97
C VAL A 120 -10.08 -3.28 -7.39
N PHE A 121 -10.37 -2.63 -8.52
CA PHE A 121 -11.67 -2.78 -9.14
C PHE A 121 -11.69 -4.11 -9.88
N GLU A 122 -12.47 -5.05 -9.37
CA GLU A 122 -12.76 -6.30 -10.08
C GLU A 122 -13.96 -6.05 -11.02
N PRO A 123 -13.82 -6.30 -12.33
CA PRO A 123 -14.92 -6.14 -13.27
C PRO A 123 -16.09 -7.07 -12.86
N GLY A 124 -17.24 -6.48 -12.51
CA GLY A 124 -18.47 -7.22 -12.18
C GLY A 124 -18.92 -7.10 -10.73
N ALA A 125 -18.13 -6.52 -9.82
CA ALA A 125 -18.62 -6.12 -8.50
C ALA A 125 -19.60 -4.96 -8.67
N SER A 126 -20.90 -5.21 -8.47
CA SER A 126 -21.92 -4.18 -8.46
C SER A 126 -21.61 -3.15 -7.37
N VAL A 127 -21.42 -1.90 -7.77
CA VAL A 127 -21.31 -0.77 -6.84
C VAL A 127 -22.68 -0.58 -6.18
N SER A 128 -22.88 -1.17 -5.00
CA SER A 128 -23.97 -0.76 -4.13
C SER A 128 -23.61 0.61 -3.55
N GLN A 129 -24.18 1.66 -4.12
CA GLN A 129 -24.22 2.98 -3.50
C GLN A 129 -25.10 2.88 -2.25
N GLY A 130 -24.50 3.08 -1.08
CA GLY A 130 -25.22 3.42 0.15
C GLY A 130 -25.50 4.90 0.23
#